data_AF-A0A3N6FPU5-F1
#
_entry.id   AF-A0A3N6FPU5-F1
#
_cell.length_a   1.000
_cell.length_b   1.000
_cell.length_c   1.000
_cell.angle_alpha   90.00
_cell.angle_beta   90.00
_cell.angle_gamma   90.00
#
_symmetry.space_group_name_H-M   'P 1'
#
loop_
_entity.id
_entity.type
_entity.pdbx_description
1 polymer ?
#
loop_
_entity_poly.entity_id
_entity_poly.type
_entity_poly.pdbx_seq_one_letter_code
_entity_poly.pdbx_strand_id
1 'polypeptide(L)'
;MSDEPFDEEPAEHHRYRRYLQDLEDVPEADEAALVATVLRDPVLSMAEAAVNRHLECRASKLLTDPAFTAWARSMATVIWDRPFLTRRLREWTLLRAIARDEPWTAEEVTTASDWFQRTASAARIVTSAEALSLLAERGRSRRVRNAASRRLHHPDQQPT
;
A
#
# COMPACT_ATOMS: atom_id res chain seq x y z
N MET A 1 -20.13 3.80 -46.00
CA MET A 1 -21.02 3.83 -44.83
C MET A 1 -20.46 2.84 -43.84
N SER A 2 -20.02 3.38 -42.71
CA SER A 2 -19.39 2.66 -41.60
C SER A 2 -20.37 1.73 -40.89
N ASP A 3 -19.85 0.67 -40.29
CA ASP A 3 -20.14 0.34 -38.88
C ASP A 3 -19.05 -0.63 -38.39
N GLU A 4 -18.09 -0.09 -37.64
CA GLU A 4 -17.15 -0.88 -36.85
C GLU A 4 -17.90 -1.46 -35.64
N PRO A 5 -17.63 -2.72 -35.24
CA PRO A 5 -18.19 -3.24 -34.00
C PRO A 5 -17.62 -2.42 -32.84
N PHE A 6 -18.49 -1.78 -32.06
CA PHE A 6 -18.11 -1.10 -30.84
C PHE A 6 -17.33 -2.08 -29.95
N ASP A 7 -16.12 -1.67 -29.59
CA ASP A 7 -15.23 -2.30 -28.62
C ASP A 7 -15.91 -2.31 -27.25
N GLU A 8 -16.79 -3.29 -27.03
CA GLU A 8 -17.58 -3.43 -25.81
C GLU A 8 -16.63 -3.86 -24.69
N GLU A 9 -16.32 -2.93 -23.79
CA GLU A 9 -15.30 -3.13 -22.77
C GLU A 9 -15.66 -4.36 -21.90
N PRO A 10 -14.70 -5.27 -21.62
CA PRO A 10 -14.98 -6.50 -20.90
C PRO A 10 -15.75 -6.26 -19.60
N ALA A 11 -16.76 -7.09 -19.32
CA ALA A 11 -17.60 -6.95 -18.13
C ALA A 11 -16.81 -6.88 -16.81
N GLU A 12 -15.62 -7.49 -16.78
CA GLU A 12 -14.66 -7.40 -15.68
C GLU A 12 -14.18 -5.96 -15.44
N HIS A 13 -13.87 -5.18 -16.48
CA HIS A 13 -13.43 -3.79 -16.31
C HIS A 13 -14.55 -2.91 -15.74
N HIS A 14 -15.80 -3.17 -16.11
CA HIS A 14 -16.95 -2.50 -15.50
C HIS A 14 -17.09 -2.84 -14.02
N ARG A 15 -16.97 -4.13 -13.64
CA ARG A 15 -16.98 -4.54 -12.23
C ARG A 15 -15.82 -3.92 -11.45
N TYR A 16 -14.62 -3.93 -12.02
CA TYR A 16 -13.44 -3.32 -11.40
C TYR A 16 -13.66 -1.82 -11.13
N ARG A 17 -14.09 -1.06 -12.13
CA ARG A 17 -14.40 0.37 -11.99
C ARG A 17 -15.48 0.61 -10.94
N ARG A 18 -16.51 -0.25 -10.90
CA ARG A 18 -17.55 -0.16 -9.87
C ARG A 18 -17.01 -0.42 -8.47
N TYR A 19 -16.16 -1.42 -8.28
CA TYR A 19 -15.52 -1.68 -6.98
C TYR A 19 -14.64 -0.53 -6.51
N LEU A 20 -13.90 0.10 -7.42
CA LEU A 20 -13.10 1.28 -7.05
C LEU A 20 -13.98 2.42 -6.54
N GLN A 21 -15.10 2.70 -7.22
CA GLN A 21 -16.05 3.73 -6.81
C GLN A 21 -16.71 3.38 -5.47
N ASP A 22 -17.24 2.17 -5.33
CA ASP A 22 -17.91 1.73 -4.12
C ASP A 22 -16.97 1.77 -2.91
N LEU A 23 -15.71 1.36 -3.07
CA LEU A 23 -14.69 1.40 -2.01
C LEU A 23 -14.21 2.82 -1.68
N GLU A 24 -14.22 3.73 -2.66
CA GLU A 24 -13.87 5.14 -2.42
C GLU A 24 -14.95 5.86 -1.60
N ASP A 25 -16.22 5.55 -1.86
CA ASP A 25 -17.38 6.21 -1.25
C ASP A 25 -17.90 5.51 0.02
N VAL A 26 -17.34 4.34 0.39
CA VAL A 26 -17.85 3.53 1.50
C VAL A 26 -17.71 4.26 2.85
N PRO A 27 -18.77 4.27 3.69
CA PRO A 27 -18.66 4.70 5.07
C PRO A 27 -17.72 3.81 5.88
N GLU A 28 -16.98 4.38 6.84
CA GLU A 28 -16.02 3.63 7.66
C GLU A 28 -16.64 2.43 8.38
N ALA A 29 -17.90 2.55 8.82
CA ALA A 29 -18.63 1.46 9.49
C ALA A 29 -18.87 0.24 8.58
N ASP A 30 -18.99 0.46 7.26
CA ASP A 30 -19.33 -0.56 6.28
C ASP A 30 -18.11 -1.06 5.48
N GLU A 31 -16.96 -0.38 5.63
CA GLU A 31 -15.74 -0.60 4.85
C GLU A 31 -15.29 -2.07 4.87
N ALA A 32 -15.21 -2.68 6.05
CA ALA A 32 -14.79 -4.08 6.21
C ALA A 32 -15.76 -5.06 5.53
N ALA A 33 -17.06 -4.80 5.61
CA ALA A 33 -18.09 -5.63 5.00
C ALA A 33 -18.06 -5.53 3.47
N LEU A 34 -17.82 -4.33 2.93
CA LEU A 34 -17.67 -4.13 1.49
C LEU A 34 -16.40 -4.82 0.97
N VAL A 35 -15.26 -4.67 1.64
CA VAL A 35 -14.01 -5.37 1.27
C VAL A 35 -14.24 -6.89 1.25
N ALA A 36 -14.90 -7.44 2.26
CA ALA A 36 -15.23 -8.87 2.29
C ALA A 36 -16.12 -9.29 1.11
N THR A 37 -17.05 -8.43 0.69
CA THR A 37 -17.93 -8.67 -0.46
C THR A 37 -17.15 -8.65 -1.78
N VAL A 38 -16.27 -7.67 -1.98
CA VAL A 38 -15.42 -7.59 -3.17
C VAL A 38 -14.52 -8.83 -3.30
N LEU A 39 -13.93 -9.29 -2.19
CA LEU A 39 -13.05 -10.48 -2.19
C LEU A 39 -13.76 -11.80 -2.48
N ARG A 40 -15.10 -11.83 -2.55
CA ARG A 40 -15.88 -12.98 -2.99
C ARG A 40 -16.11 -13.01 -4.52
N ASP A 41 -15.67 -11.99 -5.26
CA ASP A 41 -15.74 -12.03 -6.73
C ASP A 41 -14.91 -13.22 -7.27
N PRO A 42 -15.43 -13.97 -8.25
CA PRO A 42 -14.73 -15.13 -8.81
C PRO A 42 -13.40 -14.79 -9.50
N VAL A 43 -13.23 -13.55 -9.98
CA VAL A 43 -12.00 -13.07 -10.60
C VAL A 43 -11.10 -12.49 -9.52
N LEU A 44 -10.38 -13.40 -8.83
CA LEU A 44 -9.58 -13.06 -7.64
C LEU A 44 -8.55 -11.96 -7.87
N SER A 45 -7.87 -11.96 -9.03
CA SER A 45 -6.85 -10.95 -9.36
C SER A 45 -7.43 -9.54 -9.43
N MET A 46 -8.63 -9.40 -10.00
CA MET A 46 -9.34 -8.13 -10.08
C MET A 46 -9.79 -7.65 -8.70
N ALA A 47 -10.37 -8.55 -7.90
CA ALA A 47 -10.81 -8.26 -6.54
C ALA A 47 -9.63 -7.83 -5.65
N GLU A 48 -8.52 -8.57 -5.67
CA GLU A 48 -7.32 -8.23 -4.91
C GLU A 48 -6.70 -6.91 -5.39
N ALA A 49 -6.71 -6.62 -6.69
CA ALA A 49 -6.23 -5.35 -7.22
C ALA A 49 -7.07 -4.17 -6.70
N ALA A 50 -8.40 -4.29 -6.73
CA ALA A 50 -9.31 -3.25 -6.22
C ALA A 50 -9.11 -3.00 -4.72
N VAL A 51 -9.04 -4.08 -3.93
CA VAL A 51 -8.82 -3.98 -2.49
C VAL A 51 -7.42 -3.45 -2.17
N ASN A 52 -6.37 -3.87 -2.88
CA ASN A 52 -5.02 -3.33 -2.68
C ASN A 52 -4.98 -1.82 -2.95
N ARG A 53 -5.62 -1.37 -4.04
CA ARG A 53 -5.73 0.06 -4.37
C ARG A 53 -6.43 0.83 -3.25
N HIS A 54 -7.53 0.29 -2.73
CA HIS A 54 -8.24 0.86 -1.60
C HIS A 54 -7.36 0.94 -0.34
N LEU A 55 -6.69 -0.16 0.04
CA LEU A 55 -5.78 -0.19 1.18
C LEU A 55 -4.65 0.84 1.05
N GLU A 56 -4.06 1.02 -0.14
CA GLU A 56 -3.03 2.03 -0.39
C GLU A 56 -3.56 3.46 -0.21
N CYS A 57 -4.74 3.75 -0.76
CA CYS A 57 -5.38 5.06 -0.61
C CYS A 57 -5.76 5.35 0.84
N ARG A 58 -6.31 4.38 1.57
CA ARG A 58 -6.74 4.57 2.96
C ARG A 58 -5.56 4.62 3.92
N ALA A 59 -4.58 3.73 3.78
CA ALA A 59 -3.38 3.71 4.61
C ALA A 59 -2.56 5.00 4.47
N SER A 60 -2.43 5.54 3.25
CA SER A 60 -1.72 6.80 3.03
C SER A 60 -2.40 7.99 3.70
N LYS A 61 -3.74 8.06 3.67
CA LYS A 61 -4.52 9.10 4.38
C LYS A 61 -4.40 8.98 5.90
N LEU A 62 -4.39 7.75 6.42
CA LEU A 62 -4.38 7.47 7.86
C LEU A 62 -2.97 7.34 8.46
N LEU A 63 -1.89 7.45 7.67
CA LEU A 63 -0.57 7.00 8.09
C LEU A 63 -0.09 7.62 9.41
N THR A 64 -0.41 8.89 9.66
CA THR A 64 -0.10 9.59 10.92
C THR A 64 -1.28 9.65 11.90
N ASP A 65 -2.45 9.18 11.49
CA ASP A 65 -3.69 9.22 12.26
C ASP A 65 -3.70 8.09 13.32
N PRO A 66 -4.17 8.37 14.55
CA PRO A 66 -4.37 7.34 15.57
C PRO A 66 -5.35 6.22 15.15
N ALA A 67 -6.32 6.51 14.28
CA ALA A 67 -7.30 5.55 13.78
C ALA A 67 -6.68 4.43 12.93
N PHE A 68 -5.46 4.64 12.39
CA PHE A 68 -4.77 3.64 11.56
C PHE A 68 -4.73 2.26 12.23
N THR A 69 -4.40 2.19 13.52
CA THR A 69 -4.22 0.90 14.21
C THR A 69 -5.54 0.14 14.32
N ALA A 70 -6.64 0.84 14.60
CA ALA A 70 -7.97 0.22 14.67
C ALA A 70 -8.42 -0.24 13.28
N TRP A 71 -8.25 0.62 12.26
CA TRP A 71 -8.54 0.32 10.87
C TRP A 71 -7.75 -0.88 10.35
N ALA A 72 -6.42 -0.90 10.55
CA ALA A 72 -5.56 -1.99 10.12
C ALA A 72 -5.94 -3.32 10.79
N ARG A 73 -6.30 -3.30 12.08
CA ARG A 73 -6.79 -4.51 12.76
C ARG A 73 -8.09 -5.03 12.12
N SER A 74 -9.03 -4.14 11.83
CA SER A 74 -10.28 -4.49 11.14
C SER A 74 -9.99 -5.13 9.79
N MET A 75 -9.19 -4.47 8.94
CA MET A 75 -8.83 -4.99 7.62
C MET A 75 -8.10 -6.33 7.70
N ALA A 76 -7.21 -6.53 8.67
CA ALA A 76 -6.50 -7.79 8.86
C ALA A 76 -7.44 -8.99 9.09
N THR A 77 -8.59 -8.78 9.74
CA THR A 77 -9.59 -9.84 9.93
C THR A 77 -10.33 -10.21 8.65
N VAL A 78 -10.40 -9.31 7.67
CA VAL A 78 -11.12 -9.53 6.41
C VAL A 78 -10.19 -10.15 5.36
N ILE A 79 -8.94 -9.73 5.32
CA ILE A 79 -7.96 -10.12 4.28
C ILE A 79 -7.04 -11.28 4.69
N TRP A 80 -7.32 -11.94 5.83
CA TRP A 80 -6.42 -12.89 6.47
C TRP A 80 -6.04 -14.08 5.56
N ASP A 81 -6.95 -14.50 4.69
CA ASP A 81 -6.78 -15.59 3.73
C ASP A 81 -6.12 -15.14 2.42
N ARG A 82 -5.77 -13.85 2.29
CA ARG A 82 -5.14 -13.22 1.12
C ARG A 82 -3.71 -12.83 1.44
N PRO A 83 -2.70 -13.69 1.14
CA PRO A 83 -1.31 -13.45 1.54
C PRO A 83 -0.73 -12.16 0.99
N PHE A 84 -1.10 -11.79 -0.25
CA PHE A 84 -0.66 -10.55 -0.88
C PHE A 84 -1.13 -9.31 -0.11
N LEU A 85 -2.44 -9.24 0.18
CA LEU A 85 -3.05 -8.12 0.90
C LEU A 85 -2.58 -8.06 2.36
N THR A 86 -2.49 -9.22 3.03
CA THR A 86 -1.95 -9.30 4.40
C THR A 86 -0.52 -8.77 4.47
N ARG A 87 0.35 -9.13 3.51
CA ARG A 87 1.70 -8.58 3.44
C ARG A 87 1.69 -7.08 3.18
N ARG A 88 0.87 -6.60 2.23
CA ARG A 88 0.76 -5.16 1.94
C ARG A 88 0.35 -4.36 3.17
N LEU A 89 -0.63 -4.85 3.93
CA LEU A 89 -1.09 -4.19 5.15
C LEU A 89 0.00 -4.17 6.23
N ARG A 90 0.75 -5.27 6.41
CA ARG A 90 1.92 -5.31 7.32
C ARG A 90 2.98 -4.29 6.93
N GLU A 91 3.27 -4.15 5.64
CA GLU A 91 4.26 -3.19 5.15
C GLU A 91 3.80 -1.73 5.35
N TRP A 92 2.50 -1.44 5.24
CA TRP A 92 1.95 -0.14 5.62
C TRP A 92 2.06 0.13 7.12
N THR A 93 1.81 -0.87 7.96
CA THR A 93 2.01 -0.77 9.42
C THR A 93 3.48 -0.51 9.75
N LEU A 94 4.42 -1.16 9.06
CA LEU A 94 5.85 -0.92 9.23
C LEU A 94 6.26 0.48 8.76
N LEU A 95 5.72 0.98 7.64
CA LEU A 95 5.93 2.36 7.20
C LEU A 95 5.46 3.35 8.25
N ARG A 96 4.28 3.11 8.84
CA ARG A 96 3.76 3.93 9.94
C ARG A 96 4.69 3.90 11.13
N ALA A 97 5.14 2.72 11.56
CA ALA A 97 6.01 2.60 12.73
C ALA A 97 7.29 3.45 12.55
N ILE A 98 7.93 3.35 11.39
CA ILE A 98 9.11 4.15 11.06
C ILE A 98 8.78 5.66 11.02
N ALA A 99 7.65 6.04 10.41
CA ALA A 99 7.23 7.44 10.29
C ALA A 99 6.86 8.07 11.65
N ARG A 100 6.49 7.24 12.63
CA ARG A 100 6.07 7.66 13.98
C ARG A 100 7.14 7.46 15.04
N ASP A 101 8.33 7.02 14.64
CA ASP A 101 9.42 6.64 15.55
C ASP A 101 8.98 5.58 16.58
N GLU A 102 8.07 4.70 16.18
CA GLU A 102 7.64 3.54 16.95
C GLU A 102 8.61 2.37 16.71
N PRO A 103 8.62 1.34 17.58
CA PRO A 103 9.54 0.21 17.44
C PRO A 103 9.37 -0.54 16.11
N TRP A 104 10.49 -0.83 15.46
CA TRP A 104 10.64 -1.70 14.29
C TRP A 104 11.99 -2.40 14.35
N THR A 105 12.18 -3.47 13.59
CA THR A 105 13.43 -4.23 13.55
C THR A 105 14.14 -4.11 12.21
N ALA A 106 15.46 -4.27 12.22
CA ALA A 106 16.24 -4.27 10.99
C ALA A 106 15.83 -5.41 10.04
N GLU A 107 15.41 -6.55 10.58
CA GLU A 107 14.93 -7.70 9.80
C GLU A 107 13.62 -7.37 9.06
N GLU A 108 12.65 -6.75 9.73
CA GLU A 108 11.39 -6.32 9.10
C GLU A 108 11.66 -5.38 7.91
N VAL A 109 12.58 -4.42 8.05
CA VAL A 109 12.91 -3.46 6.98
C VAL A 109 13.66 -4.11 5.81
N THR A 110 14.62 -4.99 6.11
CA THR A 110 15.49 -5.59 5.08
C THR A 110 14.85 -6.75 4.33
N THR A 111 13.92 -7.47 4.96
CA THR A 111 13.19 -8.60 4.35
C THR A 111 11.89 -8.18 3.67
N ALA A 112 11.37 -6.98 3.96
CA ALA A 112 10.20 -6.43 3.30
C ALA A 112 10.36 -6.29 1.78
N SER A 113 9.24 -6.20 1.07
CA SER A 113 9.22 -6.23 -0.39
C SER A 113 9.91 -5.02 -1.03
N ASP A 114 10.23 -5.17 -2.31
CA ASP A 114 10.77 -4.09 -3.15
C ASP A 114 9.79 -2.90 -3.25
N TRP A 115 8.49 -3.12 -3.07
CA TRP A 115 7.54 -2.00 -2.96
C TRP A 115 7.81 -1.22 -1.68
N PHE A 116 7.86 -1.90 -0.52
CA PHE A 116 8.05 -1.26 0.78
C PHE A 116 9.36 -0.46 0.79
N GLN A 117 10.46 -1.08 0.39
CA GLN A 117 11.77 -0.43 0.45
C GLN A 117 11.87 0.78 -0.48
N ARG A 118 11.22 0.74 -1.66
CA ARG A 118 11.09 1.91 -2.54
C ARG A 118 10.23 3.00 -1.90
N THR A 119 9.10 2.63 -1.30
CA THR A 119 8.22 3.58 -0.63
C THR A 119 8.91 4.23 0.57
N ALA A 120 9.53 3.46 1.47
CA ALA A 120 10.25 3.96 2.64
C ALA A 120 11.43 4.88 2.25
N SER A 121 12.19 4.50 1.22
CA SER A 121 13.30 5.32 0.73
C SER A 121 12.88 6.56 -0.05
N ALA A 122 11.61 6.71 -0.45
CA ALA A 122 11.13 7.87 -1.21
C ALA A 122 10.19 8.79 -0.41
N ALA A 123 9.38 8.22 0.49
CA ALA A 123 8.33 8.94 1.19
C ALA A 123 8.89 9.90 2.25
N ARG A 124 8.58 11.20 2.12
CA ARG A 124 9.08 12.24 3.04
C ARG A 124 8.63 12.05 4.49
N ILE A 125 7.49 11.40 4.69
CA ILE A 125 6.97 11.07 6.01
C ILE A 125 7.89 10.12 6.80
N VAL A 126 8.73 9.35 6.10
CA VAL A 126 9.77 8.52 6.73
C VAL A 126 11.02 9.38 6.90
N THR A 127 11.27 9.87 8.10
CA THR A 127 12.43 10.74 8.43
C THR A 127 13.50 10.03 9.25
N SER A 128 13.27 8.79 9.68
CA SER A 128 14.23 8.01 10.50
C SER A 128 15.56 7.82 9.75
N ALA A 129 16.61 8.45 10.29
CA ALA A 129 17.98 8.30 9.77
C ALA A 129 18.48 6.85 9.91
N GLU A 130 18.04 6.13 10.95
CA GLU A 130 18.41 4.73 11.15
C GLU A 130 17.82 3.84 10.05
N ALA A 131 16.51 3.97 9.78
CA ALA A 131 15.86 3.21 8.71
C ALA A 131 16.45 3.54 7.33
N LEU A 132 16.74 4.82 7.06
CA LEU A 132 17.38 5.23 5.81
C LEU A 132 18.82 4.72 5.70
N SER A 133 19.61 4.71 6.78
CA SER A 133 20.97 4.15 6.81
C SER A 133 20.94 2.64 6.51
N LEU A 134 20.03 1.92 7.15
CA LEU A 134 19.84 0.51 6.92
C LEU A 134 19.46 0.20 5.47
N LEU A 135 18.55 0.97 4.87
CA LEU A 135 18.16 0.82 3.46
C LEU A 135 19.27 1.24 2.49
N ALA A 136 20.12 2.21 2.85
CA ALA A 136 21.27 2.62 2.06
C ALA A 136 22.32 1.50 1.98
N GLU A 137 22.52 0.78 3.07
CA GLU A 137 23.50 -0.32 3.15
C GLU A 137 22.93 -1.63 2.57
N ARG A 138 21.73 -2.01 3.00
CA ARG A 138 21.17 -3.37 2.82
C ARG A 138 19.93 -3.42 1.94
N GLY A 139 19.54 -2.31 1.32
CA GLY A 139 18.42 -2.27 0.39
C GLY A 139 18.57 -3.29 -0.74
N ARG A 140 17.47 -3.98 -1.07
CA ARG A 140 17.41 -5.11 -2.01
C ARG A 140 17.88 -4.77 -3.41
N SER A 141 17.71 -3.50 -3.82
CA SER A 141 18.16 -3.02 -5.12
C SER A 141 19.14 -1.84 -4.99
N ARG A 142 20.01 -1.68 -5.99
CA ARG A 142 20.87 -0.49 -6.10
C ARG A 142 20.05 0.81 -6.12
N ARG A 143 18.85 0.80 -6.72
CA ARG A 143 17.96 1.97 -6.75
C ARG A 143 17.49 2.37 -5.35
N VAL A 144 17.08 1.40 -4.53
CA VAL A 144 16.69 1.63 -3.13
C VAL A 144 17.88 2.18 -2.34
N ARG A 145 19.04 1.52 -2.42
CA ARG A 145 20.26 1.94 -1.71
C ARG A 145 20.64 3.39 -2.04
N ASN A 146 20.70 3.72 -3.34
CA ASN A 146 21.03 5.07 -3.80
C ASN A 146 19.96 6.12 -3.43
N ALA A 147 18.68 5.76 -3.39
CA ALA A 147 17.63 6.67 -2.97
C ALA A 147 17.75 6.99 -1.47
N ALA A 148 17.98 5.97 -0.64
CA ALA A 148 18.16 6.12 0.80
C ALA A 148 19.43 6.92 1.14
N SER A 149 20.58 6.61 0.52
CA SER A 149 21.81 7.40 0.70
C SER A 149 21.62 8.87 0.35
N ARG A 150 20.92 9.17 -0.75
CA ARG A 150 20.65 10.56 -1.15
C ARG A 150 19.82 11.29 -0.11
N ARG A 151 18.82 10.64 0.48
CA ARG A 151 17.98 11.24 1.53
C ARG A 151 18.73 11.48 2.84
N LEU A 152 19.69 10.62 3.19
CA LEU A 152 20.56 10.84 4.35
C LEU A 152 21.47 12.07 4.17
N HIS A 153 22.02 12.23 2.96
CA HIS A 153 22.94 13.34 2.68
C HIS A 153 22.21 14.66 2.34
N HIS A 154 20.96 14.58 1.85
CA HIS A 154 20.17 15.73 1.42
C HIS A 154 18.71 15.59 1.90
N PRO A 155 18.43 15.81 3.19
CA PRO A 155 17.08 15.68 3.74
C PRO A 155 16.04 16.59 3.03
N ASP A 156 16.49 17.67 2.38
CA ASP A 156 15.62 18.72 1.81
C ASP A 156 15.53 18.77 0.26
N GLN A 157 16.25 17.93 -0.50
CA GLN A 157 16.25 18.04 -1.98
C GLN A 157 15.35 17.01 -2.69
N GLN A 158 14.42 17.48 -3.53
CA GLN A 158 13.53 16.69 -4.40
C GLN A 158 14.27 16.13 -5.63
N PRO A 159 13.97 14.92 -6.13
CA PRO A 159 14.20 14.59 -7.53
C PRO A 159 13.03 15.13 -8.37
N THR A 160 13.36 16.00 -9.33
CA THR A 160 12.50 16.40 -10.46
C THR A 160 12.04 15.21 -11.28
#